data_AF-A0A3D6DG74-F1
#
_entry.id   AF-A0A3D6DG74-F1
#
_cell.length_a   1.000
_cell.length_b   1.000
_cell.length_c   1.000
_cell.angle_alpha   90.00
_cell.angle_beta   90.00
_cell.angle_gamma   90.00
#
_symmetry.space_group_name_H-M   'P 1'
#
loop_
_entity.id
_entity.type
_entity.pdbx_description
1 polymer ?
#
loop_
_entity_poly.entity_id
_entity_poly.type
_entity_poly.pdbx_seq_one_letter_code
_entity_poly.pdbx_strand_id
1 'polypeptide(L)'
;MMGRGTHKTMAMLCMLMAFGVRAQTSCSFQVKPTPDDRQAVWQGFTQGVDVLGCFRVLAVPEISEMALRHVATIAAELLDQDEDGHVDDVRVKQALSECDAVMPVFERPGSRAERRFFRRYQGEGVAAVLYADEIAPERTGQWGWDATVEEVLHTLHMGAYVRLFPEAFGLPPHSSLLTEAMDVARGGQWRVTPRRYPAEAWYHYDDRTCDYGCMAIEYLYWATVTEMGLLNDPRIAEGIADEWQWTTAEGLQSGDVLVHALLHDERFNLPICAPDGRYCPPSGVLSDPE
;
A
#
# COMPACT_ATOMS: atom_id res chain seq x y z
N MET A 1 -21.57 -51.85 73.29
CA MET A 1 -22.60 -51.65 72.25
C MET A 1 -22.47 -50.23 71.74
N MET A 2 -21.72 -50.04 70.65
CA MET A 2 -21.83 -48.97 69.65
C MET A 2 -20.64 -49.16 68.69
N GLY A 3 -20.95 -49.42 67.44
CA GLY A 3 -20.00 -49.52 66.34
C GLY A 3 -20.27 -48.45 65.29
N ARG A 4 -19.45 -48.50 64.23
CA ARG A 4 -19.39 -47.63 63.05
C ARG A 4 -18.56 -46.35 63.29
N GLY A 5 -17.69 -45.92 62.38
CA GLY A 5 -17.40 -46.38 61.03
C GLY A 5 -16.17 -45.63 60.50
N THR A 6 -15.44 -46.30 59.63
CA THR A 6 -14.30 -45.77 58.88
C THR A 6 -14.74 -44.67 57.92
N HIS A 7 -14.20 -43.46 58.05
CA HIS A 7 -14.21 -42.45 56.98
C HIS A 7 -12.78 -42.18 56.52
N LYS A 8 -12.51 -42.62 55.28
CA LYS A 8 -11.30 -42.33 54.52
C LYS A 8 -11.33 -40.86 54.12
N THR A 9 -10.40 -40.06 54.62
CA THR A 9 -10.21 -38.68 54.18
C THR A 9 -9.49 -38.69 52.83
N MET A 10 -10.22 -38.40 51.75
CA MET A 10 -9.67 -38.23 50.42
C MET A 10 -9.11 -36.81 50.32
N ALA A 11 -7.78 -36.67 50.35
CA ALA A 11 -7.12 -35.39 50.11
C ALA A 11 -7.21 -35.05 48.62
N MET A 12 -8.08 -34.09 48.28
CA MET A 12 -8.20 -33.56 46.92
C MET A 12 -7.06 -32.57 46.71
N LEU A 13 -6.05 -32.97 45.92
CA LEU A 13 -4.96 -32.12 45.48
C LEU A 13 -5.48 -31.18 44.38
N CYS A 14 -5.85 -29.95 44.75
CA CYS A 14 -6.16 -28.90 43.79
C CYS A 14 -4.87 -28.43 43.13
N MET A 15 -4.57 -28.99 41.95
CA MET A 15 -3.50 -28.51 41.08
C MET A 15 -4.01 -27.25 40.36
N LEU A 16 -3.68 -26.08 40.91
CA LEU A 16 -3.87 -24.78 40.26
C LEU A 16 -2.99 -24.74 39.00
N MET A 17 -3.56 -25.07 37.84
CA MET A 17 -2.94 -24.72 36.56
C MET A 17 -3.09 -23.21 36.37
N ALA A 18 -2.01 -22.48 36.61
CA ALA A 18 -1.88 -21.11 36.14
C ALA A 18 -1.83 -21.15 34.60
N PHE A 19 -2.98 -20.93 33.96
CA PHE A 19 -3.01 -20.59 32.54
C PHE A 19 -2.41 -19.19 32.40
N GLY A 20 -1.10 -19.12 32.17
CA GLY A 20 -0.46 -17.92 31.68
C GLY A 20 -0.95 -17.66 30.27
N VAL A 21 -1.90 -16.74 30.10
CA VAL A 21 -2.18 -16.14 28.79
C VAL A 21 -0.93 -15.36 28.40
N ARG A 22 -0.09 -15.94 27.55
CA ARG A 22 0.91 -15.17 26.82
C ARG A 22 0.14 -14.42 25.73
N ALA A 23 -0.14 -13.14 25.96
CA ALA A 23 -0.45 -12.24 24.85
C ALA A 23 0.80 -12.24 23.95
N GLN A 24 0.74 -12.93 22.82
CA GLN A 24 1.74 -12.78 21.78
C GLN A 24 1.36 -11.53 21.01
N THR A 25 2.10 -10.45 21.20
CA THR A 25 2.14 -9.40 20.19
C THR A 25 2.82 -9.96 18.96
N SER A 26 2.03 -10.48 18.03
CA SER A 26 2.53 -10.76 16.69
C SER A 26 2.69 -9.44 15.97
N CYS A 27 3.94 -9.03 15.72
CA CYS A 27 4.37 -8.00 14.77
C CYS A 27 3.98 -8.31 13.30
N SER A 28 2.98 -9.16 13.09
CA SER A 28 2.68 -9.68 11.77
C SER A 28 1.18 -9.87 11.66
N PHE A 29 0.63 -9.33 10.58
CA PHE A 29 -0.78 -9.41 10.27
C PHE A 29 -1.27 -10.86 10.23
N GLN A 30 -2.49 -11.08 10.71
CA GLN A 30 -3.11 -12.39 10.59
C GLN A 30 -3.60 -12.61 9.16
N VAL A 31 -3.05 -13.61 8.47
CA VAL A 31 -3.60 -14.08 7.21
C VAL A 31 -4.87 -14.87 7.49
N LYS A 32 -5.96 -14.47 6.84
CA LYS A 32 -7.27 -15.11 6.95
C LYS A 32 -7.66 -15.68 5.59
N PRO A 33 -8.50 -16.73 5.54
CA PRO A 33 -9.20 -17.06 4.31
C PRO A 33 -9.96 -15.82 3.82
N THR A 34 -9.99 -15.59 2.51
CA THR A 34 -10.85 -14.54 1.93
C THR A 34 -12.31 -14.76 2.37
N PRO A 35 -13.09 -13.69 2.64
CA PRO A 35 -14.50 -13.83 2.99
C PRO A 35 -15.21 -14.74 1.98
N ASP A 36 -16.01 -15.68 2.48
CA ASP A 36 -16.66 -16.75 1.71
C ASP A 36 -17.40 -16.19 0.47
N ASP A 37 -16.69 -16.28 -0.67
CA ASP A 37 -17.02 -16.43 -2.09
C ASP A 37 -18.33 -15.88 -2.72
N ARG A 38 -19.16 -15.08 -2.05
CA ARG A 38 -20.45 -14.67 -2.65
C ARG A 38 -20.35 -13.63 -3.77
N GLN A 39 -19.24 -12.91 -3.89
CA GLN A 39 -19.01 -12.01 -5.01
C GLN A 39 -18.13 -12.68 -6.06
N ALA A 40 -18.70 -12.94 -7.24
CA ALA A 40 -18.04 -13.64 -8.34
C ALA A 40 -16.72 -13.01 -8.84
N VAL A 41 -16.44 -11.76 -8.44
CA VAL A 41 -15.21 -11.03 -8.76
C VAL A 41 -13.99 -11.54 -7.97
N TRP A 42 -14.18 -11.96 -6.72
CA TRP A 42 -13.11 -12.48 -5.84
C TRP A 42 -12.88 -13.99 -6.01
N GLN A 43 -13.53 -14.61 -7.00
CA GLN A 43 -13.33 -16.02 -7.30
C GLN A 43 -11.88 -16.30 -7.72
N GLY A 44 -11.17 -17.06 -6.91
CA GLY A 44 -9.76 -17.43 -7.13
C GLY A 44 -8.81 -16.85 -6.08
N PHE A 45 -9.25 -15.84 -5.33
CA PHE A 45 -8.55 -15.37 -4.14
C PHE A 45 -8.90 -16.29 -2.96
N THR A 46 -7.89 -16.73 -2.21
CA THR A 46 -8.06 -17.72 -1.12
C THR A 46 -7.54 -17.24 0.22
N GLN A 47 -6.78 -16.16 0.22
CA GLN A 47 -6.09 -15.61 1.38
C GLN A 47 -6.18 -14.09 1.33
N GLY A 48 -6.29 -13.47 2.50
CA GLY A 48 -6.34 -12.02 2.62
C GLY A 48 -5.94 -11.51 3.99
N VAL A 49 -5.66 -10.22 4.03
CA VAL A 49 -5.31 -9.47 5.23
C VAL A 49 -6.12 -8.17 5.23
N ASP A 50 -6.77 -7.87 6.35
CA ASP A 50 -7.34 -6.55 6.63
C ASP A 50 -6.27 -5.68 7.29
N VAL A 51 -6.02 -4.50 6.70
CA VAL A 51 -5.00 -3.54 7.13
C VAL A 51 -5.70 -2.32 7.71
N LEU A 52 -5.57 -2.14 9.03
CA LEU A 52 -6.04 -0.99 9.80
C LEU A 52 -7.54 -0.64 9.61
N GLY A 53 -8.34 -1.62 9.16
CA GLY A 53 -9.78 -1.51 8.94
C GLY A 53 -10.20 -0.67 7.73
N CYS A 54 -9.28 -0.32 6.83
CA CYS A 54 -9.60 0.51 5.65
C CYS A 54 -8.98 0.04 4.34
N PHE A 55 -8.03 -0.89 4.38
CA PHE A 55 -7.37 -1.41 3.20
C PHE A 55 -7.32 -2.94 3.29
N ARG A 56 -7.47 -3.64 2.17
CA ARG A 56 -7.36 -5.10 2.12
C ARG A 56 -6.26 -5.52 1.17
N VAL A 57 -5.56 -6.58 1.50
CA VAL A 57 -4.70 -7.29 0.56
C VAL A 57 -5.33 -8.65 0.30
N LEU A 58 -5.67 -8.96 -0.95
CA LEU A 58 -6.26 -10.23 -1.33
C LEU A 58 -5.34 -10.95 -2.30
N ALA A 59 -5.04 -12.21 -2.06
CA ALA A 59 -4.14 -12.99 -2.93
C ALA A 59 -4.72 -14.33 -3.40
N VAL A 60 -4.27 -14.74 -4.58
CA VAL A 60 -4.45 -16.08 -5.14
C VAL A 60 -3.62 -17.11 -4.37
N PRO A 61 -3.97 -18.41 -4.36
CA PRO A 61 -3.29 -19.43 -3.54
C PRO A 61 -1.80 -19.62 -3.86
N GLU A 62 -1.34 -19.17 -5.02
CA GLU A 62 0.06 -19.23 -5.45
C GLU A 62 0.95 -18.25 -4.69
N ILE A 63 0.38 -17.22 -4.05
CA ILE A 63 1.14 -16.24 -3.27
C ILE A 63 1.44 -16.80 -1.88
N SER A 64 2.70 -16.64 -1.45
CA SER A 64 3.12 -17.05 -0.11
C SER A 64 2.56 -16.11 0.97
N GLU A 65 2.31 -16.62 2.18
CA GLU A 65 1.93 -15.75 3.30
C GLU A 65 2.97 -14.67 3.61
N MET A 66 4.25 -14.95 3.36
CA MET A 66 5.33 -13.97 3.56
C MET A 66 5.18 -12.78 2.61
N ALA A 67 4.94 -13.05 1.32
CA ALA A 67 4.68 -12.01 0.33
C ALA A 67 3.39 -11.24 0.66
N LEU A 68 2.32 -11.95 1.03
CA LEU A 68 1.05 -11.32 1.40
C LEU A 68 1.20 -10.41 2.64
N ARG A 69 1.93 -10.86 3.67
CA ARG A 69 2.24 -10.07 4.87
C ARG A 69 3.11 -8.87 4.55
N HIS A 70 4.08 -9.01 3.64
CA HIS A 70 4.92 -7.89 3.19
C HIS A 70 4.05 -6.77 2.61
N VAL A 71 3.16 -7.07 1.66
CA VAL A 71 2.24 -6.08 1.08
C VAL A 71 1.37 -5.42 2.14
N ALA A 72 0.86 -6.19 3.10
CA ALA A 72 0.07 -5.65 4.21
C ALA A 72 0.88 -4.74 5.15
N THR A 73 2.13 -5.11 5.42
CA THR A 73 3.07 -4.31 6.21
C THR A 73 3.37 -2.98 5.56
N ILE A 74 3.71 -2.96 4.26
CA ILE A 74 3.95 -1.72 3.52
C ILE A 74 2.71 -0.82 3.49
N ALA A 75 1.52 -1.39 3.29
CA ALA A 75 0.29 -0.63 3.36
C ALA A 75 0.04 -0.03 4.75
N ALA A 76 0.42 -0.72 5.82
CA ALA A 76 0.29 -0.21 7.18
C ALA A 76 1.27 0.93 7.46
N GLU A 77 2.56 0.76 7.13
CA GLU A 77 3.59 1.80 7.31
C GLU A 77 3.29 3.08 6.51
N LEU A 78 2.68 2.95 5.32
CA LEU A 78 2.24 4.11 4.53
C LEU A 78 0.95 4.77 5.04
N LEU A 79 0.16 4.08 5.86
CA LEU A 79 -1.08 4.62 6.44
C LEU A 79 -0.87 5.17 7.85
N ASP A 80 0.11 4.64 8.56
CA ASP A 80 0.47 4.93 9.95
C ASP A 80 1.99 5.07 10.02
N GLN A 81 2.50 6.28 9.78
CA GLN A 81 3.93 6.54 9.70
C GLN A 81 4.61 6.64 11.06
N ASP A 82 3.85 6.81 12.15
CA ASP A 82 4.39 6.76 13.52
C ASP A 82 4.28 5.38 14.17
N GLU A 83 3.68 4.42 13.46
CA GLU A 83 3.48 3.02 13.82
C GLU A 83 2.77 2.83 15.17
N ASP A 84 1.87 3.75 15.53
CA ASP A 84 1.13 3.67 16.80
C ASP A 84 -0.06 2.68 16.76
N GLY A 85 -0.36 2.16 15.57
CA GLY A 85 -1.44 1.25 15.25
C GLY A 85 -2.68 1.91 14.66
N HIS A 86 -2.67 3.22 14.41
CA HIS A 86 -3.79 3.98 13.86
C HIS A 86 -3.38 4.73 12.60
N VAL A 87 -4.28 4.75 11.61
CA VAL A 87 -4.08 5.55 10.40
C VAL A 87 -3.93 7.04 10.76
N ASP A 88 -2.86 7.67 10.28
CA ASP A 88 -2.47 9.06 10.59
C ASP A 88 -3.58 10.06 10.25
N ASP A 89 -4.25 9.86 9.10
CA ASP A 89 -5.38 10.69 8.66
C ASP A 89 -6.69 9.88 8.61
N VAL A 90 -7.58 10.16 9.55
CA VAL A 90 -8.92 9.54 9.63
C VAL A 90 -9.78 9.78 8.39
N ARG A 91 -9.55 10.87 7.63
CA ARG A 91 -10.24 11.15 6.36
C ARG A 91 -9.76 10.17 5.29
N VAL A 92 -8.45 9.91 5.23
CA VAL A 92 -7.85 8.90 4.34
C VAL A 92 -8.40 7.52 4.68
N LYS A 93 -8.40 7.15 5.98
CA LYS A 93 -9.03 5.91 6.45
C LYS A 93 -10.46 5.75 5.95
N GLN A 94 -11.28 6.79 6.14
CA GLN A 94 -12.69 6.77 5.72
C GLN A 94 -12.83 6.64 4.20
N ALA A 95 -12.07 7.41 3.41
CA ALA A 95 -12.14 7.37 1.95
C ALA A 95 -11.79 5.99 1.38
N LEU A 96 -10.77 5.33 1.94
CA LEU A 96 -10.35 3.98 1.55
C LEU A 96 -11.39 2.93 1.93
N SER A 97 -11.97 3.03 3.13
CA SER A 97 -13.09 2.16 3.53
C SER A 97 -14.30 2.33 2.61
N GLU A 98 -14.65 3.57 2.23
CA GLU A 98 -15.80 3.88 1.39
C GLU A 98 -15.65 3.39 -0.05
N CYS A 99 -14.43 3.36 -0.60
CA CYS A 99 -14.17 2.84 -1.94
C CYS A 99 -13.85 1.33 -1.95
N ASP A 100 -13.89 0.66 -0.80
CA ASP A 100 -13.53 -0.76 -0.66
C ASP A 100 -12.06 -1.04 -1.06
N ALA A 101 -11.14 -0.13 -0.71
CA ALA A 101 -9.73 -0.17 -1.12
C ALA A 101 -9.09 -1.54 -0.92
N VAL A 102 -8.48 -2.05 -1.99
CA VAL A 102 -7.92 -3.38 -2.02
C VAL A 102 -6.74 -3.47 -2.99
N MET A 103 -5.67 -4.13 -2.55
CA MET A 103 -4.55 -4.56 -3.38
C MET A 103 -4.72 -6.04 -3.76
N PRO A 104 -5.09 -6.35 -5.01
CA PRO A 104 -5.14 -7.72 -5.50
C PRO A 104 -3.73 -8.18 -5.88
N VAL A 105 -3.33 -9.36 -5.40
CA VAL A 105 -2.04 -9.98 -5.71
C VAL A 105 -2.24 -11.25 -6.52
N PHE A 106 -1.62 -11.31 -7.70
CA PHE A 106 -1.72 -12.40 -8.66
C PHE A 106 -0.38 -13.11 -8.84
N GLU A 107 -0.41 -14.36 -9.32
CA GLU A 107 0.82 -15.11 -9.63
C GLU A 107 1.67 -14.40 -10.70
N ARG A 108 1.02 -13.88 -11.75
CA ARG A 108 1.68 -13.28 -12.92
C ARG A 108 0.69 -12.52 -13.81
N PRO A 109 1.16 -11.62 -14.68
CA PRO A 109 0.33 -10.95 -15.68
C PRO A 109 -0.41 -11.94 -16.58
N GLY A 110 -1.68 -11.67 -16.85
CA GLY A 110 -2.50 -12.50 -17.72
C GLY A 110 -2.84 -13.87 -17.14
N SER A 111 -2.77 -14.07 -15.82
CA SER A 111 -3.21 -15.33 -15.19
C SER A 111 -4.72 -15.56 -15.39
N ARG A 112 -5.20 -16.79 -15.10
CA ARG A 112 -6.66 -17.07 -15.21
C ARG A 112 -7.47 -16.30 -14.16
N ALA A 113 -6.90 -16.10 -12.97
CA ALA A 113 -7.52 -15.34 -11.89
C ALA A 113 -7.62 -13.85 -12.26
N GLU A 114 -6.52 -13.26 -12.72
CA GLU A 114 -6.44 -11.85 -13.11
C GLU A 114 -7.40 -11.51 -14.26
N ARG A 115 -7.35 -12.26 -15.38
CA ARG A 115 -8.32 -12.07 -16.48
C ARG A 115 -9.78 -12.22 -16.05
N ARG A 116 -10.05 -13.04 -15.04
CA ARG A 116 -11.41 -13.24 -14.51
C ARG A 116 -11.82 -12.06 -13.64
N PHE A 117 -10.91 -11.59 -12.80
CA PHE A 117 -11.05 -10.42 -11.96
C PHE A 117 -11.36 -9.18 -12.82
N PHE A 118 -10.49 -8.83 -13.78
CA PHE A 118 -10.68 -7.64 -14.64
C PHE A 118 -11.95 -7.69 -15.51
N ARG A 119 -12.46 -8.88 -15.87
CA ARG A 119 -13.75 -9.01 -16.58
C ARG A 119 -14.98 -8.74 -15.71
N ARG A 120 -14.82 -8.73 -14.38
CA ARG A 120 -15.94 -8.73 -13.42
C ARG A 120 -15.88 -7.56 -12.45
N TYR A 121 -14.69 -7.02 -12.21
CA TYR A 121 -14.51 -5.90 -11.32
C TYR A 121 -15.16 -4.64 -11.91
N GLN A 122 -15.99 -4.00 -11.09
CA GLN A 122 -16.70 -2.75 -11.41
C GLN A 122 -16.65 -1.76 -10.24
N GLY A 123 -15.77 -2.02 -9.26
CA GLY A 123 -15.57 -1.16 -8.10
C GLY A 123 -14.54 -0.06 -8.37
N GLU A 124 -14.29 0.75 -7.35
CA GLU A 124 -13.36 1.88 -7.40
C GLU A 124 -12.14 1.72 -6.46
N GLY A 125 -12.13 0.68 -5.63
CA GLY A 125 -11.09 0.43 -4.63
C GLY A 125 -9.82 -0.23 -5.15
N VAL A 126 -9.72 -0.50 -6.45
CA VAL A 126 -8.53 -1.10 -7.08
C VAL A 126 -7.98 -0.12 -8.09
N ALA A 127 -6.78 0.40 -7.81
CA ALA A 127 -6.04 1.25 -8.73
C ALA A 127 -4.89 0.52 -9.41
N ALA A 128 -4.34 -0.48 -8.73
CA ALA A 128 -3.17 -1.24 -9.14
C ALA A 128 -3.31 -2.72 -8.72
N VAL A 129 -2.43 -3.56 -9.24
CA VAL A 129 -2.32 -4.98 -8.88
C VAL A 129 -0.85 -5.34 -8.75
N LEU A 130 -0.52 -6.31 -7.89
CA LEU A 130 0.85 -6.81 -7.76
C LEU A 130 0.98 -8.23 -8.32
N TYR A 131 2.16 -8.54 -8.86
CA TYR A 131 2.52 -9.90 -9.26
C TYR A 131 3.56 -10.52 -8.30
N ALA A 132 3.65 -11.85 -8.31
CA ALA A 132 4.50 -12.58 -7.37
C ALA A 132 6.00 -12.24 -7.50
N ASP A 133 6.45 -11.91 -8.71
CA ASP A 133 7.83 -11.54 -9.03
C ASP A 133 8.17 -10.07 -8.78
N GLU A 134 7.19 -9.26 -8.39
CA GLU A 134 7.33 -7.84 -8.05
C GLU A 134 7.39 -7.59 -6.54
N ILE A 135 7.26 -8.65 -5.74
CA ILE A 135 7.25 -8.58 -4.28
C ILE A 135 8.57 -9.16 -3.75
N ALA A 136 9.42 -8.31 -3.16
CA ALA A 136 10.71 -8.71 -2.62
C ALA A 136 10.88 -8.25 -1.15
N PRO A 137 10.39 -9.05 -0.17
CA PRO A 137 10.44 -8.68 1.25
C PRO A 137 11.85 -8.45 1.82
N GLU A 138 12.87 -9.02 1.19
CA GLU A 138 14.28 -8.82 1.56
C GLU A 138 14.90 -7.54 0.97
N ARG A 139 14.15 -6.81 0.14
CA ARG A 139 14.55 -5.58 -0.56
C ARG A 139 13.43 -4.54 -0.53
N THR A 140 12.81 -4.37 0.65
CA THR A 140 11.70 -3.43 0.85
C THR A 140 11.89 -2.10 0.14
N GLY A 141 10.96 -1.75 -0.73
CA GLY A 141 10.93 -0.46 -1.44
C GLY A 141 12.10 -0.22 -2.39
N GLN A 142 12.96 -1.22 -2.64
CA GLN A 142 14.06 -1.08 -3.59
C GLN A 142 13.53 -1.11 -5.02
N TRP A 143 13.63 0.02 -5.72
CA TRP A 143 13.19 0.15 -7.10
C TRP A 143 13.79 -0.93 -8.01
N GLY A 144 12.95 -1.50 -8.87
CA GLY A 144 13.29 -2.61 -9.77
C GLY A 144 13.36 -4.00 -9.12
N TRP A 145 13.12 -4.12 -7.81
CA TRP A 145 13.04 -5.40 -7.09
C TRP A 145 11.72 -5.57 -6.36
N ASP A 146 11.26 -4.53 -5.67
CA ASP A 146 10.04 -4.54 -4.87
C ASP A 146 9.12 -3.40 -5.32
N ALA A 147 8.13 -3.70 -6.15
CA ALA A 147 7.12 -2.74 -6.62
C ALA A 147 6.01 -2.53 -5.57
N THR A 148 6.10 -3.16 -4.40
CA THR A 148 5.04 -3.09 -3.38
C THR A 148 4.73 -1.66 -2.95
N VAL A 149 5.75 -0.82 -2.74
CA VAL A 149 5.56 0.60 -2.35
C VAL A 149 4.82 1.37 -3.45
N GLU A 150 5.21 1.18 -4.70
CA GLU A 150 4.60 1.83 -5.88
C GLU A 150 3.11 1.52 -5.97
N GLU A 151 2.75 0.23 -6.00
CA GLU A 151 1.37 -0.16 -6.27
C GLU A 151 0.44 0.13 -5.08
N VAL A 152 0.96 0.06 -3.86
CA VAL A 152 0.22 0.52 -2.68
C VAL A 152 0.01 2.04 -2.75
N LEU A 153 1.04 2.83 -3.08
CA LEU A 153 0.90 4.28 -3.27
C LEU A 153 -0.12 4.62 -4.36
N HIS A 154 -0.11 3.94 -5.51
CA HIS A 154 -1.14 4.11 -6.54
C HIS A 154 -2.55 3.89 -5.99
N THR A 155 -2.74 2.85 -5.18
CA THR A 155 -4.03 2.55 -4.55
C THR A 155 -4.43 3.59 -3.50
N LEU A 156 -3.49 4.07 -2.68
CA LEU A 156 -3.76 5.13 -1.70
C LEU A 156 -4.09 6.46 -2.37
N HIS A 157 -3.27 6.88 -3.36
CA HIS A 157 -3.47 8.13 -4.09
C HIS A 157 -4.84 8.15 -4.77
N MET A 158 -5.21 7.09 -5.50
CA MET A 158 -6.49 7.01 -6.20
C MET A 158 -7.69 6.82 -5.27
N GLY A 159 -7.54 5.94 -4.28
CA GLY A 159 -8.61 5.58 -3.35
C GLY A 159 -8.93 6.66 -2.33
N ALA A 160 -7.96 7.52 -1.98
CA ALA A 160 -8.11 8.58 -1.00
C ALA A 160 -7.80 9.98 -1.55
N TYR A 161 -6.54 10.26 -1.91
CA TYR A 161 -6.06 11.64 -2.13
C TYR A 161 -6.76 12.35 -3.30
N VAL A 162 -6.92 11.67 -4.43
CA VAL A 162 -7.65 12.19 -5.60
C VAL A 162 -9.12 12.50 -5.25
N ARG A 163 -9.73 11.70 -4.37
CA ARG A 163 -11.14 11.82 -3.97
C ARG A 163 -11.35 12.92 -2.92
N LEU A 164 -10.45 13.00 -1.94
CA LEU A 164 -10.51 13.95 -0.82
C LEU A 164 -10.08 15.36 -1.23
N PHE A 165 -9.09 15.47 -2.11
CA PHE A 165 -8.49 16.75 -2.49
C PHE A 165 -8.41 16.90 -4.03
N PRO A 166 -9.56 16.90 -4.74
CA PRO A 166 -9.58 16.93 -6.21
C PRO A 166 -8.96 18.21 -6.79
N GLU A 167 -8.97 19.32 -6.05
CA GLU A 167 -8.32 20.57 -6.44
C GLU A 167 -6.78 20.47 -6.40
N ALA A 168 -6.23 19.57 -5.58
CA ALA A 168 -4.80 19.33 -5.46
C ALA A 168 -4.32 18.18 -6.34
N PHE A 169 -5.08 17.07 -6.41
CA PHE A 169 -4.65 15.82 -7.05
C PHE A 169 -5.58 15.31 -8.17
N GLY A 170 -6.59 16.07 -8.58
CA GLY A 170 -7.46 15.71 -9.70
C GLY A 170 -6.66 15.37 -10.97
N LEU A 171 -7.06 14.31 -11.68
CA LEU A 171 -6.29 13.75 -12.80
C LEU A 171 -6.62 14.31 -14.19
N PRO A 172 -7.81 14.86 -14.49
CA PRO A 172 -8.04 15.45 -15.79
C PRO A 172 -7.08 16.62 -16.09
N PRO A 173 -6.76 16.89 -17.38
CA PRO A 173 -5.91 18.02 -17.74
C PRO A 173 -6.41 19.35 -17.16
N HIS A 174 -5.51 20.13 -16.54
CA HIS A 174 -5.81 21.41 -15.87
C HIS A 174 -6.88 21.34 -14.78
N SER A 175 -7.01 20.20 -14.10
CA SER A 175 -8.01 20.05 -13.04
C SER A 175 -7.45 20.30 -11.63
N SER A 176 -6.13 20.26 -11.48
CA SER A 176 -5.49 20.30 -10.17
C SER A 176 -4.06 20.83 -10.18
N LEU A 177 -3.56 21.17 -8.99
CA LEU A 177 -2.17 21.54 -8.77
C LEU A 177 -1.18 20.47 -9.25
N LEU A 178 -1.50 19.18 -9.06
CA LEU A 178 -0.68 18.06 -9.55
C LEU A 178 -0.53 18.08 -11.07
N THR A 179 -1.64 18.29 -11.79
CA THR A 179 -1.62 18.30 -13.26
C THR A 179 -0.93 19.53 -13.83
N GLU A 180 -1.00 20.66 -13.12
CA GLU A 180 -0.22 21.86 -13.45
C GLU A 180 1.28 21.61 -13.24
N ALA A 181 1.67 21.00 -12.11
CA ALA A 181 3.05 20.64 -11.82
C ALA A 181 3.62 19.65 -12.87
N MET A 182 2.87 18.60 -13.19
CA MET A 182 3.25 17.61 -14.20
C MET A 182 3.41 18.24 -15.60
N ASP A 183 2.53 19.16 -15.99
CA ASP A 183 2.64 19.84 -17.28
C ASP A 183 3.92 20.69 -17.36
N VAL A 184 4.36 21.30 -16.26
CA VAL A 184 5.67 21.97 -16.18
C VAL A 184 6.80 20.94 -16.31
N ALA A 185 6.72 19.83 -15.56
CA ALA A 185 7.74 18.78 -15.55
C ALA A 185 8.01 18.12 -16.91
N ARG A 186 7.00 18.09 -17.78
CA ARG A 186 7.07 17.52 -19.13
C ARG A 186 7.28 18.57 -20.23
N GLY A 187 7.48 19.84 -19.86
CA GLY A 187 7.62 20.96 -20.78
C GLY A 187 6.37 21.25 -21.63
N GLY A 188 5.18 20.89 -21.14
CA GLY A 188 3.90 21.14 -21.78
C GLY A 188 2.80 20.12 -21.43
N GLN A 189 1.58 20.42 -21.87
CA GLN A 189 0.45 19.52 -21.68
C GLN A 189 0.39 18.43 -22.76
N TRP A 190 0.85 17.23 -22.42
CA TRP A 190 0.81 16.06 -23.30
C TRP A 190 -0.30 15.10 -22.85
N ARG A 191 -1.41 15.06 -23.60
CA ARG A 191 -2.59 14.19 -23.31
C ARG A 191 -2.30 12.69 -23.48
N VAL A 192 -1.27 12.37 -24.26
CA VAL A 192 -0.75 11.04 -24.51
C VAL A 192 0.76 11.13 -24.53
N THR A 193 1.44 10.01 -24.29
CA THR A 193 2.90 9.91 -24.35
C THR A 193 3.45 10.41 -25.70
N PRO A 194 4.21 11.51 -25.74
CA PRO A 194 4.78 12.04 -26.97
C PRO A 194 5.93 11.15 -27.45
N ARG A 195 6.32 11.30 -28.72
CA ARG A 195 7.50 10.59 -29.24
C ARG A 195 8.81 11.06 -28.62
N ARG A 196 8.86 12.32 -28.20
CA ARG A 196 9.98 13.01 -27.56
C ARG A 196 9.42 14.14 -26.72
N TYR A 197 9.88 14.25 -25.48
CA TYR A 197 9.64 15.42 -24.66
C TYR A 197 10.66 16.54 -25.01
N PRO A 198 10.38 17.79 -24.61
CA PRO A 198 11.35 18.89 -24.66
C PRO A 198 12.62 18.56 -23.84
N ALA A 199 13.75 19.17 -24.19
CA ALA A 199 15.04 18.85 -23.55
C ALA A 199 15.14 19.38 -22.11
N GLU A 200 14.30 20.35 -21.77
CA GLU A 200 14.14 20.93 -20.44
C GLU A 200 13.18 20.15 -19.53
N ALA A 201 12.50 19.13 -20.05
CA ALA A 201 11.66 18.26 -19.25
C ALA A 201 12.51 17.38 -18.34
N TRP A 202 11.95 16.99 -17.19
CA TRP A 202 12.58 16.08 -16.23
C TRP A 202 11.72 14.86 -15.90
N TYR A 203 10.49 14.83 -16.43
CA TYR A 203 9.59 13.68 -16.40
C TYR A 203 9.25 13.27 -17.84
N HIS A 204 9.56 12.01 -18.17
CA HIS A 204 9.59 11.49 -19.53
C HIS A 204 8.88 10.14 -19.65
N TYR A 205 7.75 9.96 -18.96
CA TYR A 205 7.00 8.70 -18.96
C TYR A 205 6.80 8.15 -20.37
N ASP A 206 7.14 6.87 -20.59
CA ASP A 206 7.29 6.31 -21.93
C ASP A 206 6.26 5.21 -22.28
N ASP A 207 5.46 4.77 -21.30
CA ASP A 207 4.38 3.81 -21.55
C ASP A 207 3.30 4.44 -22.44
N ARG A 208 3.12 3.85 -23.62
CA ARG A 208 2.17 4.31 -24.64
C ARG A 208 0.74 3.85 -24.40
N THR A 209 0.52 2.97 -23.42
CA THR A 209 -0.82 2.54 -23.00
C THR A 209 -1.45 3.49 -21.98
N CYS A 210 -0.61 4.31 -21.36
CA CYS A 210 -0.99 5.29 -20.35
C CYS A 210 -1.65 6.53 -20.96
N ASP A 211 -2.74 6.99 -20.34
CA ASP A 211 -3.36 8.27 -20.65
C ASP A 211 -2.85 9.39 -19.73
N TYR A 212 -3.39 10.59 -19.86
CA TYR A 212 -3.00 11.73 -19.04
C TYR A 212 -3.15 11.50 -17.54
N GLY A 213 -4.22 10.83 -17.11
CA GLY A 213 -4.49 10.61 -15.70
C GLY A 213 -3.54 9.58 -15.11
N CYS A 214 -3.24 8.53 -15.88
CA CYS A 214 -2.19 7.57 -15.55
C CYS A 214 -0.81 8.27 -15.45
N MET A 215 -0.42 9.14 -16.39
CA MET A 215 0.85 9.88 -16.25
C MET A 215 0.87 10.79 -15.02
N ALA A 216 -0.27 11.35 -14.62
CA ALA A 216 -0.35 12.19 -13.42
C ALA A 216 -0.19 11.38 -12.12
N ILE A 217 -0.73 10.16 -12.05
CA ILE A 217 -0.58 9.31 -10.86
C ILE A 217 0.85 8.80 -10.71
N GLU A 218 1.47 8.45 -11.84
CA GLU A 218 2.87 8.04 -11.93
C GLU A 218 3.81 9.18 -11.51
N TYR A 219 3.55 10.40 -11.99
CA TYR A 219 4.29 11.60 -11.56
C TYR A 219 4.22 11.82 -10.05
N LEU A 220 3.04 11.65 -9.44
CA LEU A 220 2.90 11.73 -7.99
C LEU A 220 3.69 10.63 -7.28
N TYR A 221 3.64 9.39 -7.78
CA TYR A 221 4.45 8.29 -7.27
C TYR A 221 5.95 8.62 -7.32
N TRP A 222 6.48 8.98 -8.49
CA TRP A 222 7.89 9.31 -8.68
C TRP A 222 8.36 10.39 -7.70
N ALA A 223 7.57 11.44 -7.53
CA ALA A 223 7.86 12.50 -6.57
C ALA A 223 7.85 11.99 -5.12
N THR A 224 6.82 11.23 -4.72
CA THR A 224 6.70 10.67 -3.37
C THR A 224 7.87 9.75 -3.02
N VAL A 225 8.25 8.81 -3.89
CA VAL A 225 9.38 7.89 -3.58
C VAL A 225 10.75 8.55 -3.70
N THR A 226 10.85 9.66 -4.45
CA THR A 226 12.03 10.53 -4.40
C THR A 226 12.18 11.17 -3.02
N GLU A 227 11.09 11.68 -2.45
CA GLU A 227 11.07 12.31 -1.12
C GLU A 227 11.38 11.30 -0.02
N MET A 228 10.87 10.06 -0.14
CA MET A 228 11.22 8.94 0.73
C MET A 228 12.71 8.54 0.67
N GLY A 229 13.45 9.03 -0.33
CA GLY A 229 14.86 8.68 -0.55
C GLY A 229 15.07 7.29 -1.16
N LEU A 230 14.01 6.62 -1.63
CA LEU A 230 14.10 5.27 -2.21
C LEU A 230 14.83 5.24 -3.55
N LEU A 231 14.93 6.39 -4.23
CA LEU A 231 15.66 6.54 -5.49
C LEU A 231 17.11 7.00 -5.30
N ASN A 232 17.54 7.30 -4.07
CA ASN A 232 18.86 7.86 -3.77
C ASN A 232 19.97 6.79 -3.78
N ASP A 233 20.09 6.09 -4.92
CA ASP A 233 21.14 5.13 -5.22
C ASP A 233 21.65 5.40 -6.65
N PRO A 234 22.98 5.47 -6.89
CA PRO A 234 23.53 5.79 -8.21
C PRO A 234 23.11 4.81 -9.32
N ARG A 235 22.91 3.53 -9.01
CA ARG A 235 22.49 2.53 -10.00
C ARG A 235 21.01 2.67 -10.33
N ILE A 236 20.18 2.94 -9.33
CA ILE A 236 18.77 3.26 -9.56
C ILE A 236 18.67 4.51 -10.42
N ALA A 237 19.40 5.58 -10.05
CA ALA A 237 19.42 6.83 -10.78
C ALA A 237 19.85 6.66 -12.25
N GLU A 238 20.85 5.83 -12.53
CA GLU A 238 21.24 5.50 -13.91
C GLU A 238 20.13 4.73 -14.64
N GLY A 239 19.49 3.77 -13.96
CA GLY A 239 18.44 2.93 -14.54
C GLY A 239 17.15 3.67 -14.89
N ILE A 240 16.84 4.77 -14.20
CA ILE A 240 15.61 5.55 -14.40
C ILE A 240 15.83 6.88 -15.13
N ALA A 241 17.08 7.22 -15.48
CA ALA A 241 17.43 8.55 -16.01
C ALA A 241 16.71 8.92 -17.32
N ASP A 242 16.25 7.93 -18.09
CA ASP A 242 15.47 8.16 -19.31
C ASP A 242 14.03 8.59 -19.02
N GLU A 243 13.52 8.37 -17.81
CA GLU A 243 12.15 8.65 -17.38
C GLU A 243 12.05 9.76 -16.32
N TRP A 244 12.93 9.75 -15.31
CA TRP A 244 12.85 10.64 -14.15
C TRP A 244 14.22 11.17 -13.72
N GLN A 245 14.31 12.48 -13.53
CA GLN A 245 15.59 13.15 -13.26
C GLN A 245 15.94 13.29 -11.77
N TRP A 246 14.95 13.45 -10.89
CA TRP A 246 15.17 13.87 -9.50
C TRP A 246 15.24 12.66 -8.57
N THR A 247 16.42 12.29 -8.08
CA THR A 247 16.57 11.06 -7.27
C THR A 247 16.86 11.30 -5.79
N THR A 248 16.84 12.56 -5.35
CA THR A 248 17.08 12.98 -3.97
C THR A 248 16.03 14.00 -3.55
N ALA A 249 15.67 14.02 -2.27
CA ALA A 249 14.74 15.01 -1.71
C ALA A 249 15.24 16.45 -1.95
N GLU A 250 16.53 16.72 -1.76
CA GLU A 250 17.12 18.04 -2.03
C GLU A 250 17.07 18.43 -3.52
N GLY A 251 17.26 17.44 -4.40
CA GLY A 251 17.12 17.61 -5.84
C GLY A 251 15.68 17.94 -6.24
N LEU A 252 14.71 17.23 -5.67
CA LEU A 252 13.28 17.49 -5.89
C LEU A 252 12.88 18.87 -5.37
N GLN A 253 13.29 19.21 -4.16
CA GLN A 253 13.01 20.51 -3.52
C GLN A 253 13.49 21.71 -4.35
N SER A 254 14.63 21.57 -5.01
CA SER A 254 15.21 22.65 -5.81
C SER A 254 14.84 22.62 -7.29
N GLY A 255 14.54 21.44 -7.84
CA GLY A 255 14.25 21.20 -9.25
C GLY A 255 12.76 21.26 -9.59
N ASP A 256 11.92 20.56 -8.84
CA ASP A 256 10.47 20.47 -9.04
C ASP A 256 9.71 21.04 -7.84
N VAL A 257 9.82 22.36 -7.69
CA VAL A 257 9.26 23.10 -6.56
C VAL A 257 7.74 22.97 -6.43
N LEU A 258 7.03 22.67 -7.53
CA LEU A 258 5.57 22.60 -7.54
C LEU A 258 5.08 21.30 -6.91
N VAL A 259 5.62 20.14 -7.32
CA VAL A 259 5.24 18.87 -6.69
C VAL A 259 5.80 18.75 -5.29
N HIS A 260 7.02 19.23 -5.04
CA HIS A 260 7.57 19.27 -3.68
C HIS A 260 6.65 20.07 -2.73
N ALA A 261 6.10 21.21 -3.17
CA ALA A 261 5.17 21.98 -2.37
C ALA A 261 3.85 21.22 -2.07
N LEU A 262 3.41 20.33 -2.97
CA LEU A 262 2.26 19.45 -2.72
C LEU A 262 2.58 18.36 -1.69
N LEU A 263 3.74 17.72 -1.80
CA LEU A 263 4.16 16.65 -0.88
C LEU A 263 4.26 17.15 0.57
N HIS A 264 4.75 18.38 0.75
CA HIS A 264 5.00 18.98 2.06
C HIS A 264 3.83 19.85 2.59
N ASP A 265 2.67 19.80 1.93
CA ASP A 265 1.50 20.51 2.44
C ASP A 265 0.78 19.68 3.52
N GLU A 266 0.92 20.13 4.77
CA GLU A 266 0.34 19.48 5.96
C GLU A 266 -1.19 19.27 5.85
N ARG A 267 -1.89 20.00 4.97
CA ARG A 267 -3.34 19.81 4.75
C ARG A 267 -3.66 18.42 4.18
N PHE A 268 -2.73 17.87 3.40
CA PHE A 268 -2.89 16.59 2.72
C PHE A 268 -2.33 15.42 3.53
N ASN A 269 -1.28 15.65 4.34
CA ASN A 269 -0.64 14.63 5.17
C ASN A 269 -0.24 13.37 4.37
N LEU A 270 0.42 13.59 3.22
CA LEU A 270 0.89 12.50 2.35
C LEU A 270 1.95 11.63 3.06
N PRO A 271 1.98 10.31 2.84
CA PRO A 271 3.02 9.47 3.38
C PRO A 271 4.30 9.67 2.58
N ILE A 272 5.31 10.24 3.23
CA ILE A 272 6.62 10.56 2.64
C ILE A 272 7.79 9.93 3.40
N CYS A 273 7.52 9.12 4.42
CA CYS A 273 8.49 8.26 5.08
C CYS A 273 8.59 6.91 4.35
N ALA A 274 9.82 6.48 4.08
CA ALA A 274 10.08 5.17 3.47
C ALA A 274 9.68 4.04 4.43
N PRO A 275 8.86 3.06 3.99
CA PRO A 275 8.64 1.82 4.73
C PRO A 275 9.94 1.03 4.90
N ASP A 276 10.13 0.41 6.06
CA ASP A 276 11.28 -0.48 6.33
C ASP A 276 10.89 -1.97 6.29
N GLY A 277 9.59 -2.27 6.17
CA GLY A 277 9.05 -3.62 6.08
C GLY A 277 8.77 -4.24 7.45
N ARG A 278 8.71 -3.44 8.51
CA ARG A 278 8.44 -3.90 9.87
C ARG A 278 7.40 -3.02 10.54
N TYR A 279 6.19 -3.55 10.65
CA TYR A 279 5.11 -2.87 11.34
C TYR A 279 4.76 -3.58 12.65
N CYS A 280 5.08 -2.95 13.78
CA CYS A 280 4.99 -3.55 15.13
C CYS A 280 4.34 -2.59 16.15
N PRO A 281 3.06 -2.22 15.98
CA PRO A 281 2.42 -1.27 16.88
C PRO A 281 2.33 -1.81 18.32
N PRO A 282 2.23 -0.93 19.33
CA PRO A 282 2.11 -1.32 20.73
C PRO A 282 0.99 -2.35 20.99
N SER A 283 1.21 -3.21 22.00
CA SER A 283 0.33 -4.35 22.31
C SER A 283 -1.14 -3.91 22.49
N GLY A 284 -2.05 -4.47 21.70
CA GLY A 284 -3.51 -4.31 21.87
C GLY A 284 -4.24 -3.54 20.76
N VAL A 285 -3.55 -3.08 19.70
CA VAL A 285 -4.16 -2.29 18.62
C VAL A 285 -4.53 -3.13 17.38
N LEU A 286 -3.81 -4.23 17.11
CA LEU A 286 -4.08 -5.12 15.97
C LEU A 286 -5.14 -6.21 16.24
N SER A 287 -5.76 -6.23 17.42
CA SER A 287 -6.89 -7.14 17.68
C SER A 287 -8.14 -6.56 17.02
N ASP A 288 -8.71 -7.29 16.06
CA ASP A 288 -10.00 -6.96 15.46
C ASP A 288 -11.07 -6.69 16.54
N PRO A 289 -12.02 -5.77 16.31
CA PRO A 289 -13.22 -5.73 17.14
C PRO A 289 -13.96 -7.08 17.01
N GLU A 290 -14.20 -7.75 18.15
CA GLU A 290 -15.01 -8.98 18.25
C GLU A 290 -16.41 -8.83 17.63
#